data_AF-A0A2N0RPG7-F1
#
_entry.id   AF-A0A2N0RPG7-F1
#
_cell.length_a   1.000
_cell.length_b   1.000
_cell.length_c   1.000
_cell.angle_alpha   90.00
_cell.angle_beta   90.00
_cell.angle_gamma   90.00
#
_symmetry.space_group_name_H-M   'P 1'
#
loop_
_entity.id
_entity.type
_entity.pdbx_description
1 polymer ?
#
loop_
_entity_poly.entity_id
_entity_poly.type
_entity_poly.pdbx_seq_one_letter_code
_entity_poly.pdbx_strand_id
1 'polypeptide(L)'
;MEIIRHLVWNDKYRVFGNWGCSSCRKRWRSAYTWISLQKYIEKTPGKRLNRFNDDYIIQKCKKEECGDDGIILGYEHLVLSEDGVEHKRHLCAKCLNNETCLESGTYYGKQK
;
A
#
# COMPACT_ATOMS: atom_id res chain seq x y z
N MET A 1 12.29 0.90 -13.96
CA MET A 1 11.40 0.54 -12.83
C MET A 1 10.76 -0.76 -13.23
N GLU A 2 10.88 -1.79 -12.41
CA GLU A 2 10.35 -3.11 -12.72
C GLU A 2 8.91 -3.23 -12.19
N ILE A 3 7.99 -3.73 -13.03
CA ILE A 3 6.61 -4.00 -12.64
C ILE A 3 6.54 -5.46 -12.20
N ILE A 4 6.31 -5.68 -10.91
CA ILE A 4 6.09 -7.02 -10.39
C ILE A 4 4.64 -7.39 -10.68
N ARG A 5 4.40 -8.30 -11.63
CA ARG A 5 3.05 -8.66 -12.11
C ARG A 5 2.08 -9.05 -10.99
N HIS A 6 2.56 -9.72 -9.94
CA HIS A 6 1.75 -10.15 -8.80
C HIS A 6 1.28 -8.99 -7.90
N LEU A 7 1.84 -7.78 -8.07
CA LEU A 7 1.38 -6.57 -7.41
C LEU A 7 0.31 -5.83 -8.23
N VAL A 8 -0.09 -6.35 -9.38
CA VAL A 8 -1.14 -5.76 -10.22
C VAL A 8 -2.49 -6.42 -9.92
N TRP A 9 -3.50 -5.62 -9.66
CA TRP A 9 -4.90 -6.07 -9.53
C TRP A 9 -5.83 -4.98 -10.03
N ASN A 10 -6.71 -5.31 -10.98
CA ASN A 10 -7.74 -4.41 -11.51
C ASN A 10 -7.21 -3.01 -11.92
N ASP A 11 -6.17 -2.97 -12.76
CA ASP A 11 -5.45 -1.75 -13.19
C ASP A 11 -4.87 -0.91 -12.04
N LYS A 12 -4.72 -1.51 -10.84
CA LYS A 12 -4.00 -0.94 -9.71
C LYS A 12 -2.71 -1.68 -9.47
N TYR A 13 -1.74 -0.96 -8.91
CA TYR A 13 -0.48 -1.49 -8.43
C TYR A 13 -0.40 -1.35 -6.91
N ARG A 14 0.02 -2.42 -6.22
CA ARG A 14 0.20 -2.44 -4.78
C ARG A 14 1.52 -1.75 -4.40
N VAL A 15 1.43 -0.82 -3.46
CA VAL A 15 2.55 0.00 -2.97
C VAL A 15 2.51 0.09 -1.44
N PHE A 16 3.60 0.60 -0.87
CA PHE A 16 3.60 1.08 0.50
C PHE A 16 3.10 2.52 0.55
N GLY A 17 1.99 2.78 1.23
CA GLY A 17 1.38 4.11 1.34
C GLY A 17 1.64 4.77 2.69
N ASN A 18 1.98 6.05 2.66
CA ASN A 18 1.90 6.96 3.80
C ASN A 18 0.56 7.68 3.75
N TRP A 19 -0.23 7.54 4.81
CA TRP A 19 -1.60 8.04 4.89
C TRP A 19 -1.76 9.09 5.98
N GLY A 20 -2.75 9.95 5.80
CA GLY A 20 -3.21 10.91 6.80
C GLY A 20 -4.72 11.04 6.80
N CYS A 21 -5.28 11.44 7.93
CA CYS A 21 -6.68 11.85 8.03
C CYS A 21 -6.73 13.37 8.24
N SER A 22 -7.53 14.07 7.42
CA SER A 22 -7.68 15.52 7.52
C SER A 22 -8.38 15.95 8.81
N SER A 23 -9.33 15.15 9.29
CA SER A 23 -10.16 15.50 10.45
C SER A 23 -9.43 15.35 11.77
N CYS A 24 -8.82 14.18 12.04
CA CYS A 24 -8.12 13.92 13.31
C CYS A 24 -6.59 14.06 13.23
N ARG A 25 -6.04 14.42 12.05
CA ARG A 25 -4.59 14.55 11.78
C ARG A 25 -3.76 13.29 12.04
N LYS A 26 -4.39 12.14 12.32
CA LYS A 26 -3.69 10.86 12.49
C LYS A 26 -2.99 10.49 11.18
N ARG A 27 -1.74 10.05 11.31
CA ARG A 27 -0.95 9.49 10.21
C ARG A 27 -0.74 8.01 10.45
N TRP A 28 -0.74 7.24 9.38
CA TRP A 28 -0.41 5.82 9.43
C TRP A 28 0.29 5.39 8.15
N ARG A 29 0.88 4.20 8.18
CA ARG A 29 1.51 3.60 7.01
C ARG A 29 0.82 2.27 6.69
N SER A 30 0.78 1.90 5.41
CA SER A 30 0.14 0.66 4.97
C SER A 30 0.82 0.07 3.75
N ALA A 31 1.30 -1.18 3.88
CA ALA A 31 1.81 -1.99 2.77
C ALA A 31 0.69 -2.59 1.88
N TYR A 32 -0.58 -2.25 2.17
CA TYR A 32 -1.76 -2.70 1.44
C TYR A 32 -2.46 -1.51 0.79
N THR A 33 -1.68 -0.67 0.12
CA THR A 33 -2.16 0.51 -0.60
C THR A 33 -2.20 0.18 -2.08
N TRP A 34 -3.32 0.44 -2.74
CA TRP A 34 -3.50 0.22 -4.17
C TRP A 34 -3.65 1.56 -4.87
N ILE A 35 -2.78 1.84 -5.83
CA ILE A 35 -2.83 3.07 -6.65
C ILE A 35 -2.99 2.71 -8.12
N SER A 36 -3.47 3.62 -8.96
CA SER A 36 -3.55 3.43 -10.41
C SER A 36 -2.20 2.97 -10.97
N LEU A 37 -2.22 1.87 -11.73
CA LEU A 37 -1.03 1.32 -12.38
C LEU A 37 -0.43 2.35 -13.36
N GLN A 38 -1.28 3.05 -14.10
CA GLN A 38 -0.85 4.15 -14.96
C GLN A 38 -0.12 5.23 -14.15
N LYS A 39 -0.72 5.69 -13.04
CA LYS A 39 -0.10 6.72 -12.18
C LYS A 39 1.22 6.27 -11.57
N TYR A 40 1.32 4.99 -11.23
CA TYR A 40 2.56 4.38 -10.77
C TYR A 40 3.65 4.41 -11.85
N ILE A 41 3.33 3.99 -13.08
CA ILE A 41 4.25 4.01 -14.23
C ILE A 41 4.70 5.44 -14.56
N GLU A 42 3.78 6.40 -14.52
CA GLU A 42 4.03 7.84 -14.69
C GLU A 42 4.85 8.46 -13.54
N LYS A 43 5.09 7.71 -12.45
CA LYS A 43 5.74 8.19 -11.22
C LYS A 43 5.05 9.41 -10.62
N THR A 44 3.72 9.45 -10.70
CA THR A 44 2.94 10.56 -10.14
C THR A 44 3.15 10.62 -8.62
N PRO A 45 3.62 11.74 -8.05
CA PRO A 45 3.80 11.85 -6.60
C PRO A 45 2.50 11.57 -5.84
N GLY A 46 2.55 10.86 -4.71
CA GLY A 46 1.36 10.50 -3.94
C GLY A 46 0.44 11.68 -3.60
N LYS A 47 1.00 12.86 -3.29
CA LYS A 47 0.24 14.10 -3.03
C LYS A 47 -0.59 14.61 -4.23
N ARG A 48 -0.27 14.15 -5.44
CA ARG A 48 -0.97 14.49 -6.69
C ARG A 48 -1.97 13.43 -7.12
N LEU A 49 -2.05 12.30 -6.40
CA LEU A 49 -3.09 11.30 -6.62
C LEU A 49 -4.42 11.80 -6.06
N ASN A 50 -5.49 11.59 -6.80
CA ASN A 50 -6.81 12.09 -6.48
C ASN A 50 -7.81 10.94 -6.23
N ARG A 51 -8.47 10.95 -5.06
CA ARG A 51 -9.55 10.01 -4.71
C ARG A 51 -10.72 10.03 -5.70
N PHE A 52 -11.05 11.18 -6.28
CA PHE A 52 -12.18 11.35 -7.20
C PHE A 52 -11.91 10.81 -8.59
N ASN A 53 -10.63 10.68 -8.97
CA ASN A 53 -10.21 10.06 -10.23
C ASN A 53 -9.94 8.57 -10.08
N ASP A 54 -10.25 7.98 -8.93
CA ASP A 54 -9.90 6.60 -8.58
C ASP A 54 -8.38 6.35 -8.73
N ASP A 55 -7.54 7.35 -8.42
CA ASP A 55 -6.09 7.16 -8.49
C ASP A 55 -5.57 6.23 -7.38
N TYR A 56 -6.35 5.99 -6.34
CA TYR A 56 -6.04 5.05 -5.26
C TYR A 56 -7.28 4.57 -4.51
N ILE A 57 -7.20 3.38 -3.92
CA ILE A 57 -8.27 2.82 -3.09
C ILE A 57 -8.20 3.44 -1.69
N ILE A 58 -9.28 4.09 -1.27
CA ILE A 58 -9.39 4.79 0.01
C ILE A 58 -9.25 3.81 1.18
N GLN A 59 -8.49 4.19 2.20
CA GLN A 59 -8.45 3.51 3.49
C GLN A 59 -9.14 4.35 4.56
N LYS A 60 -9.96 3.72 5.40
CA LYS A 60 -10.53 4.37 6.59
C LYS A 60 -9.45 4.77 7.59
N CYS A 61 -9.69 5.88 8.27
CA CYS A 61 -8.84 6.37 9.33
C CYS A 61 -8.63 5.28 10.39
N LYS A 62 -7.39 5.10 10.83
CA LYS A 62 -7.04 4.13 11.88
C LYS A 62 -7.30 4.65 13.30
N LYS A 63 -7.99 5.79 13.46
CA LYS A 63 -8.50 6.24 14.76
C LYS A 63 -9.96 5.79 14.83
N GLU A 64 -10.26 4.86 15.73
CA GLU A 64 -11.58 4.18 15.80
C GLU A 64 -12.75 5.18 15.86
N GLU A 65 -12.62 6.21 16.70
CA GLU A 65 -13.63 7.26 16.89
C GLU A 65 -13.78 8.23 15.70
N CYS A 66 -12.86 8.21 14.73
CA CYS A 66 -12.86 9.22 13.66
C CYS A 66 -13.82 8.87 12.52
N GLY A 67 -13.89 7.60 12.10
CA GLY A 67 -14.73 7.14 10.99
C GLY A 67 -14.41 7.68 9.58
N ASP A 68 -13.62 8.76 9.47
CA ASP A 68 -13.31 9.44 8.22
C ASP A 68 -12.39 8.66 7.28
N ASP A 69 -12.40 9.08 6.02
CA ASP A 69 -11.52 8.58 4.99
C ASP A 69 -10.09 9.15 5.14
N GLY A 70 -9.11 8.29 4.87
CA GLY A 70 -7.73 8.69 4.69
C GLY A 70 -7.47 9.30 3.32
N ILE A 71 -6.48 10.18 3.29
CA ILE A 71 -5.82 10.66 2.08
C ILE A 71 -4.40 10.10 2.02
N ILE A 72 -3.97 9.73 0.82
CA ILE A 72 -2.59 9.31 0.59
C ILE A 72 -1.69 10.56 0.55
N LEU A 73 -0.63 10.57 1.35
CA LEU A 73 0.33 11.65 1.44
C LEU A 73 1.59 11.38 0.61
N GLY A 74 1.83 10.11 0.28
CA GLY A 74 3.01 9.62 -0.43
C GLY A 74 2.97 8.10 -0.53
N TYR A 75 3.77 7.54 -1.44
CA TYR A 75 3.96 6.10 -1.52
C TYR A 75 5.38 5.74 -1.93
N GLU A 76 5.76 4.51 -1.63
CA GLU A 76 7.03 3.88 -1.99
C GLU A 76 6.74 2.54 -2.67
N HIS A 77 7.61 2.13 -3.60
CA HIS A 77 7.47 0.83 -4.24
C HIS A 77 7.76 -0.29 -3.24
N LEU A 78 7.00 -1.38 -3.34
CA LEU A 78 7.32 -2.60 -2.59
C LEU A 78 8.49 -3.31 -3.26
N VAL A 79 9.36 -3.89 -2.45
CA VAL A 79 10.49 -4.69 -2.89
C VAL A 79 10.22 -6.17 -2.64
N LEU A 80 10.66 -7.03 -3.56
CA LEU A 80 10.75 -8.47 -3.31
C LEU A 80 11.96 -8.70 -2.41
N SER A 81 11.73 -9.24 -1.22
CA SER A 81 12.82 -9.78 -0.41
C SER A 81 13.03 -11.26 -0.72
N GLU A 82 14.30 -11.65 -0.84
CA GLU A 82 14.70 -13.06 -0.83
C GLU A 82 14.34 -13.71 0.52
N ASP A 83 14.09 -15.02 0.46
CA ASP A 83 13.70 -15.80 1.63
C ASP A 83 14.88 -15.94 2.60
N GLY A 84 14.59 -15.92 3.91
CA GLY A 84 15.61 -16.07 4.96
C GLY A 84 16.48 -14.84 5.23
N VAL A 85 16.32 -13.74 4.48
CA VAL A 85 17.07 -12.48 4.71
C VAL A 85 16.23 -11.48 5.50
N GLU A 86 16.88 -10.81 6.47
CA GLU A 86 16.29 -9.69 7.19
C GLU A 86 15.94 -8.57 6.20
N HIS A 87 14.64 -8.27 6.07
CA HIS A 87 14.16 -7.23 5.18
C HIS A 87 13.24 -6.26 5.92
N LYS A 88 13.11 -5.05 5.37
CA LYS A 88 12.19 -4.04 5.88
C LYS A 88 10.75 -4.53 5.69
N ARG A 89 10.18 -5.17 6.73
CA ARG A 89 8.83 -5.80 6.69
C ARG A 89 7.75 -4.90 6.11
N HIS A 90 7.84 -3.59 6.37
CA HIS A 90 6.89 -2.60 5.87
C HIS A 90 7.00 -2.31 4.36
N LEU A 91 8.12 -2.65 3.70
CA LEU A 91 8.33 -2.49 2.27
C LEU A 91 8.28 -3.81 1.49
N CYS A 92 8.09 -4.93 2.17
CA CYS A 92 8.10 -6.23 1.52
C CYS A 92 6.78 -6.51 0.82
N ALA A 93 6.86 -6.89 -0.45
CA ALA A 93 5.72 -7.32 -1.25
C ALA A 93 4.99 -8.53 -0.63
N LYS A 94 5.69 -9.42 0.07
CA LYS A 94 5.14 -10.63 0.71
C LYS A 94 4.48 -10.35 2.06
N CYS A 95 4.81 -9.23 2.73
CA CYS A 95 4.26 -8.92 4.04
C CYS A 95 2.87 -8.30 3.95
N LEU A 96 1.94 -8.80 4.75
CA LEU A 96 0.66 -8.13 5.01
C LEU A 96 0.83 -7.21 6.21
N ASN A 97 0.60 -5.92 6.02
CA ASN A 97 0.25 -4.99 7.09
C ASN A 97 1.20 -4.95 8.32
N ASN A 98 2.52 -4.86 8.11
CA ASN A 98 3.57 -4.87 9.16
C ASN A 98 3.67 -6.19 9.98
N GLU A 99 3.02 -7.27 9.57
CA GLU A 99 3.18 -8.59 10.21
C GLU A 99 4.53 -9.24 9.84
N THR A 100 4.84 -10.36 10.50
CA THR A 100 5.98 -11.22 10.16
C THR A 100 5.83 -11.72 8.71
N CYS A 101 6.93 -11.74 7.95
CA CYS A 101 6.97 -12.32 6.61
C CYS A 101 6.77 -13.84 6.71
N LEU A 102 5.51 -14.27 6.73
CA LEU A 102 5.12 -15.67 6.74
C LEU A 102 4.82 -16.07 5.30
N GLU A 103 5.70 -16.88 4.73
CA GLU A 103 5.43 -17.56 3.48
C GLU A 103 4.24 -18.52 3.69
N SER A 104 3.06 -18.18 3.16
CA SER A 104 1.88 -19.05 3.18
C SER A 104 1.73 -19.89 1.90
N GLY A 105 2.80 -19.98 1.09
CA GLY A 105 2.77 -20.60 -0.24
C GLY A 105 1.85 -19.87 -1.24
N THR A 106 1.22 -18.77 -0.84
CA THR A 106 0.32 -17.94 -1.65
C THR A 106 0.50 -16.46 -1.26
N TYR A 107 0.36 -15.56 -2.23
CA TYR A 107 0.57 -14.11 -2.03
C TYR A 107 -0.44 -13.46 -1.05
N TYR A 108 -1.56 -14.13 -0.78
CA TYR A 108 -2.68 -13.60 0.02
C TYR A 108 -2.52 -13.82 1.53
N GLY A 109 -1.40 -14.36 2.01
CA GLY A 109 -1.28 -14.80 3.39
C GLY A 109 -2.15 -16.03 3.67
N LYS A 110 -2.35 -16.39 4.94
CA LYS A 110 -3.32 -17.41 5.31
C LYS A 110 -4.73 -16.90 4.99
N GLN A 111 -5.40 -17.52 4.02
CA GLN A 111 -6.85 -17.40 3.87
C GLN A 111 -7.49 -18.11 5.08
N LYS A 112 -8.28 -17.38 5.86
CA LYS A 112 -9.13 -17.94 6.93
C LYS A 112 -10.43 -18.47 6.35
#